data_AF-A0A7U5Y3Q6-F1
#
_entry.id   AF-A0A7U5Y3Q6-F1
#
_cell.length_a   1.000
_cell.length_b   1.000
_cell.length_c   1.000
_cell.angle_alpha   90.00
_cell.angle_beta   90.00
_cell.angle_gamma   90.00
#
_symmetry.space_group_name_H-M   'P 1'
#
loop_
_entity.id
_entity.type
_entity.pdbx_description
1 polymer ?
#
loop_
_entity_poly.entity_id
_entity_poly.type
_entity_poly.pdbx_seq_one_letter_code
_entity_poly.pdbx_strand_id
1 'polypeptide(L)'
;MLCLATLSILLAGPPATAAAHCPKGGDHWPDACFVEQAGERYVKRQYLGRLKWNRQGYALVSRADAFELMAVNRQGKVVVPGIYHTGDFDYPDAERGVGRFATPDGKCGYFQARGFKVVVPARYDVCRAFHDGRATACTGCTRYCDDEDCHMDHLVGGQADQLGLDGTVRQSYPLATLDTVCGSPERRKLTQRAGTTLLQCVRDPGPFDHLR
;
A
#
# COMPACT_ATOMS: atom_id res chain seq x y z
N MET A 1 36.53 15.77 -61.86
CA MET A 1 36.06 16.70 -60.81
C MET A 1 35.11 15.93 -59.90
N LEU A 2 35.59 15.42 -58.76
CA LEU A 2 34.69 14.88 -57.72
C LEU A 2 34.74 15.84 -56.53
N CYS A 3 33.57 16.39 -56.20
CA CYS A 3 33.33 17.36 -55.16
C CYS A 3 33.12 16.62 -53.83
N LEU A 4 34.00 16.81 -52.85
CA LEU A 4 33.86 16.28 -51.49
C LEU A 4 33.05 17.28 -50.66
N ALA A 5 31.78 16.95 -50.40
CA ALA A 5 30.94 17.68 -49.45
C ALA A 5 31.20 17.13 -48.04
N THR A 6 31.78 17.97 -47.16
CA THR A 6 32.01 17.66 -45.75
C THR A 6 30.73 17.88 -44.94
N LEU A 7 30.12 16.78 -44.49
CA LEU A 7 28.96 16.77 -43.60
C LEU A 7 29.43 17.11 -42.17
N SER A 8 29.15 18.33 -41.70
CA SER A 8 29.43 18.72 -40.32
C SER A 8 28.29 18.27 -39.42
N ILE A 9 28.54 17.23 -38.62
CA ILE A 9 27.59 16.73 -37.62
C ILE A 9 27.67 17.64 -36.38
N LEU A 10 26.64 18.45 -36.17
CA LEU A 10 26.41 19.18 -34.93
C LEU A 10 26.05 18.17 -33.82
N LEU A 11 27.01 17.91 -32.92
CA LEU A 11 26.78 17.16 -31.69
C LEU A 11 25.92 18.01 -30.74
N ALA A 12 24.62 17.81 -30.77
CA ALA A 12 23.73 18.26 -29.71
C ALA A 12 24.06 17.46 -28.44
N GLY A 13 24.60 18.13 -27.41
CA GLY A 13 24.86 17.52 -26.12
C GLY A 13 23.57 17.01 -25.47
N PRO A 14 23.64 15.95 -24.63
CA PRO A 14 22.46 15.43 -23.95
C PRO A 14 21.81 16.52 -23.09
N PRO A 15 20.46 16.56 -23.00
CA PRO A 15 19.77 17.53 -22.17
C PRO A 15 20.25 17.39 -20.72
N ALA A 16 20.73 18.51 -20.16
CA ALA A 16 21.14 18.58 -18.77
C ALA A 16 19.93 18.24 -17.88
N THR A 17 19.95 17.06 -17.27
CA THR A 17 18.97 16.69 -16.25
C THR A 17 19.22 17.59 -15.05
N ALA A 18 18.29 18.50 -14.77
CA ALA A 18 18.31 19.28 -13.54
C ALA A 18 18.47 18.32 -12.36
N ALA A 19 19.55 18.46 -11.59
CA ALA A 19 19.81 17.58 -10.45
C ALA A 19 18.60 17.66 -9.51
N ALA A 20 17.89 16.55 -9.35
CA ALA A 20 16.71 16.51 -8.50
C ALA A 20 17.05 17.01 -7.09
N HIS A 21 16.24 17.94 -6.58
CA HIS A 21 16.44 18.48 -5.24
C HIS A 21 15.99 17.45 -4.20
N CYS A 22 16.94 16.65 -3.71
CA CYS A 22 16.68 15.69 -2.63
C CYS A 22 16.65 16.41 -1.26
N PRO A 23 15.51 16.35 -0.55
CA PRO A 23 15.26 17.18 0.64
C PRO A 23 16.03 16.68 1.88
N LYS A 24 15.72 17.24 3.06
CA LYS A 24 16.28 16.81 4.35
C LYS A 24 15.14 16.31 5.25
N GLY A 25 15.42 15.28 6.05
CA GLY A 25 14.44 14.74 6.99
C GLY A 25 13.32 13.94 6.32
N GLY A 26 12.11 14.04 6.89
CA GLY A 26 10.93 13.27 6.50
C GLY A 26 10.05 13.97 5.46
N ASP A 27 10.62 14.88 4.67
CA ASP A 27 9.92 15.59 3.60
C ASP A 27 9.44 14.63 2.49
N HIS A 28 8.79 15.18 1.46
CA HIS A 28 8.40 14.45 0.26
C HIS A 28 9.60 14.30 -0.69
N TRP A 29 10.20 13.11 -0.72
CA TRP A 29 11.36 12.78 -1.54
C TRP A 29 10.94 12.41 -2.98
N PRO A 30 11.51 13.07 -4.01
CA PRO A 30 11.27 12.70 -5.41
C PRO A 30 11.85 11.33 -5.78
N ASP A 31 11.27 10.67 -6.79
CA ASP A 31 11.74 9.37 -7.30
C ASP A 31 13.21 9.36 -7.70
N ALA A 32 13.72 10.48 -8.22
CA ALA A 32 15.11 10.66 -8.62
C ALA A 32 16.12 10.54 -7.44
N CYS A 33 15.67 10.55 -6.18
CA CYS A 33 16.50 10.34 -5.01
C CYS A 33 16.69 8.86 -4.65
N PHE A 34 15.97 7.97 -5.32
CA PHE A 34 16.00 6.52 -5.11
C PHE A 34 16.71 5.79 -6.24
N VAL A 35 17.11 4.54 -5.97
CA VAL A 35 17.63 3.60 -6.96
C VAL A 35 17.02 2.23 -6.67
N GLU A 36 16.64 1.53 -7.74
CA GLU A 36 16.23 0.13 -7.68
C GLU A 36 17.45 -0.75 -7.96
N GLN A 37 17.73 -1.71 -7.09
CA GLN A 37 18.82 -2.66 -7.23
C GLN A 37 18.33 -4.05 -6.84
N ALA A 38 18.42 -5.01 -7.77
CA ALA A 38 17.97 -6.40 -7.54
C ALA A 38 16.52 -6.52 -7.02
N GLY A 39 15.62 -5.66 -7.51
CA GLY A 39 14.21 -5.63 -7.10
C GLY A 39 13.96 -4.97 -5.74
N GLU A 40 14.98 -4.36 -5.14
CA GLU A 40 14.87 -3.63 -3.87
C GLU A 40 15.15 -2.15 -4.06
N ARG A 41 14.38 -1.32 -3.36
CA ARG A 41 14.51 0.12 -3.39
C ARG A 41 15.50 0.62 -2.35
N TYR A 42 16.33 1.58 -2.75
CA TYR A 42 17.27 2.27 -1.87
C TYR A 42 17.16 3.79 -2.02
N VAL A 43 17.29 4.53 -0.93
CA VAL A 43 17.71 5.94 -0.98
C VAL A 43 19.16 5.98 -1.43
N LYS A 44 19.48 6.77 -2.46
CA LYS A 44 20.85 6.86 -3.00
C LYS A 44 21.83 7.22 -1.88
N ARG A 45 22.96 6.50 -1.82
CA ARG A 45 23.96 6.57 -0.74
C ARG A 45 24.42 7.99 -0.40
N GLN A 46 24.56 8.85 -1.40
CA GLN A 46 24.98 10.25 -1.24
C GLN A 46 23.98 11.12 -0.44
N TYR A 47 22.75 10.66 -0.23
CA TYR A 47 21.70 11.38 0.49
C TYR A 47 21.41 10.82 1.88
N LEU A 48 22.04 9.73 2.32
CA LEU A 48 21.77 9.12 3.63
C LEU A 48 22.04 10.05 4.82
N GLY A 49 23.02 10.95 4.68
CA GLY A 49 23.31 11.97 5.69
C GLY A 49 22.21 13.03 5.88
N ARG A 50 21.20 13.04 5.00
CA ARG A 50 20.05 13.96 5.07
C ARG A 50 18.85 13.36 5.79
N LEU A 51 18.85 12.05 6.06
CA LEU A 51 17.73 11.35 6.70
C LEU A 51 17.71 11.56 8.22
N LYS A 52 16.50 11.61 8.81
CA LYS A 52 16.30 11.69 10.26
C LYS A 52 16.19 10.28 10.85
N TRP A 53 17.29 9.79 11.41
CA TRP A 53 17.37 8.45 11.99
C TRP A 53 16.77 8.41 13.40
N ASN A 54 16.01 7.35 13.72
CA ASN A 54 15.62 7.00 15.07
C ASN A 54 16.76 6.25 15.80
N ARG A 55 16.58 5.95 17.09
CA ARG A 55 17.60 5.26 17.91
C ARG A 55 17.92 3.85 17.43
N GLN A 56 17.04 3.23 16.65
CA GLN A 56 17.23 1.88 16.09
C GLN A 56 17.84 1.91 14.68
N GLY A 57 18.17 3.09 14.15
CA GLY A 57 18.81 3.22 12.84
C GLY A 57 17.84 3.20 11.65
N TYR A 58 16.56 3.50 11.86
CA TYR A 58 15.58 3.62 10.79
C TYR A 58 15.18 5.08 10.58
N ALA A 59 14.87 5.44 9.34
CA ALA A 59 14.29 6.72 8.98
C ALA A 59 12.95 6.49 8.27
N LEU A 60 11.99 7.38 8.51
CA LEU A 60 10.78 7.46 7.71
C LEU A 60 10.97 8.45 6.58
N VAL A 61 10.49 8.07 5.40
CA VAL A 61 10.61 8.82 4.16
C VAL A 61 9.26 8.78 3.46
N SER A 62 8.72 9.94 3.08
CA SER A 62 7.53 10.02 2.23
C SER A 62 7.97 10.23 0.79
N ARG A 63 7.40 9.49 -0.17
CA ARG A 63 7.65 9.72 -1.60
C ARG A 63 6.66 10.74 -2.14
N ALA A 64 7.18 11.77 -2.80
CA ALA A 64 6.38 12.92 -3.24
C ALA A 64 5.27 12.55 -4.22
N ASP A 65 5.59 11.71 -5.20
CA ASP A 65 4.71 11.45 -6.34
C ASP A 65 3.61 10.41 -6.04
N ALA A 66 3.72 9.71 -4.92
CA ALA A 66 2.82 8.60 -4.55
C ALA A 66 2.21 8.74 -3.14
N PHE A 67 2.58 9.78 -2.37
CA PHE A 67 2.27 9.90 -0.95
C PHE A 67 2.59 8.62 -0.15
N GLU A 68 3.59 7.86 -0.62
CA GLU A 68 3.97 6.57 -0.04
C GLU A 68 4.90 6.82 1.15
N LEU A 69 4.49 6.44 2.35
CA LEU A 69 5.37 6.42 3.51
C LEU A 69 6.16 5.11 3.53
N MET A 70 7.47 5.18 3.74
CA MET A 70 8.35 4.01 3.80
C MET A 70 9.37 4.12 4.93
N ALA A 71 9.78 2.97 5.48
CA ALA A 71 10.87 2.89 6.44
C ALA A 71 12.17 2.45 5.75
N VAL A 72 13.25 3.17 6.06
CA VAL A 72 14.57 3.02 5.45
C VAL A 72 15.61 2.70 6.53
N ASN A 73 16.49 1.74 6.28
CA ASN A 73 17.60 1.41 7.20
C ASN A 73 18.88 2.22 6.89
N ARG A 74 19.94 2.05 7.71
CA ARG A 74 21.22 2.79 7.57
C ARG A 74 21.96 2.55 6.25
N GLN A 75 21.66 1.46 5.55
CA GLN A 75 22.21 1.16 4.22
C GLN A 75 21.43 1.89 3.11
N GLY A 76 20.35 2.59 3.45
CA GLY A 76 19.44 3.22 2.51
C GLY A 76 18.35 2.30 1.99
N LYS A 77 18.32 1.02 2.40
CA LYS A 77 17.33 0.05 1.93
C LYS A 77 15.96 0.37 2.50
N VAL A 78 14.94 0.37 1.64
CA VAL A 78 13.53 0.35 2.05
C VAL A 78 13.23 -1.01 2.65
N VAL A 79 13.01 -1.05 3.96
CA VAL A 79 12.72 -2.29 4.72
C VAL A 79 11.23 -2.53 4.92
N VAL A 80 10.43 -1.47 4.87
CA VAL A 80 8.96 -1.52 4.86
C VAL A 80 8.48 -0.48 3.85
N PRO A 81 8.04 -0.89 2.64
CA PRO A 81 7.43 0.01 1.66
C PRO A 81 5.97 0.29 2.00
N GLY A 82 5.34 1.30 1.39
CA GLY A 82 3.88 1.46 1.40
C GLY A 82 3.19 1.34 2.77
N ILE A 83 3.75 1.99 3.80
CA ILE A 83 3.15 2.00 5.14
C ILE A 83 1.81 2.73 5.08
N TYR A 84 0.76 2.04 5.50
CA TYR A 84 -0.54 2.65 5.73
C TYR A 84 -0.42 3.58 6.95
N HIS A 85 -0.86 4.84 6.81
CA HIS A 85 -0.61 5.87 7.82
C HIS A 85 -1.70 6.96 7.91
N THR A 86 -2.88 6.70 7.35
CA THR A 86 -3.96 7.70 7.24
C THR A 86 -5.22 7.35 8.03
N GLY A 87 -5.33 6.13 8.56
CA GLY A 87 -6.48 5.69 9.36
C GLY A 87 -6.15 5.56 10.84
N ASP A 88 -7.18 5.62 11.69
CA ASP A 88 -7.09 5.54 13.16
C ASP A 88 -6.46 4.23 13.68
N PHE A 89 -6.41 3.20 12.85
CA PHE A 89 -5.85 1.88 13.16
C PHE A 89 -4.52 1.58 12.45
N ASP A 90 -3.95 2.57 11.76
CA ASP A 90 -2.72 2.46 10.99
C ASP A 90 -1.54 3.13 11.70
N TYR A 91 -0.36 3.12 11.08
CA TYR A 91 0.80 3.78 11.67
C TYR A 91 0.53 5.29 11.88
N PRO A 92 0.89 5.88 13.03
CA PRO A 92 1.68 5.31 14.13
C PRO A 92 0.85 4.60 15.23
N ASP A 93 -0.47 4.65 15.15
CA ASP A 93 -1.41 4.27 16.22
C ASP A 93 -1.92 2.83 16.15
N ALA A 94 -1.42 2.04 15.19
CA ALA A 94 -1.75 0.63 15.01
C ALA A 94 -1.66 -0.18 16.32
N GLU A 95 -2.63 -1.08 16.54
CA GLU A 95 -2.74 -1.85 17.77
C GLU A 95 -1.41 -2.56 18.12
N ARG A 96 -0.85 -2.24 19.29
CA ARG A 96 0.45 -2.78 19.76
C ARG A 96 1.59 -2.62 18.76
N GLY A 97 1.51 -1.59 17.90
CA GLY A 97 2.50 -1.25 16.90
C GLY A 97 2.54 -2.20 15.70
N VAL A 98 1.52 -3.03 15.46
CA VAL A 98 1.49 -3.94 14.31
C VAL A 98 0.72 -3.29 13.17
N GLY A 99 1.45 -2.61 12.29
CA GLY A 99 0.90 -1.85 11.17
C GLY A 99 0.85 -2.66 9.87
N ARG A 100 0.04 -2.17 8.93
CA ARG A 100 -0.06 -2.71 7.57
C ARG A 100 0.93 -2.02 6.63
N PHE A 101 1.38 -2.76 5.64
CA PHE A 101 2.19 -2.21 4.56
C PHE A 101 1.84 -2.87 3.23
N ALA A 102 2.08 -2.19 2.12
CA ALA A 102 1.89 -2.72 0.77
C ALA A 102 3.15 -2.57 -0.09
N THR A 103 3.35 -3.53 -0.99
CA THR A 103 4.38 -3.51 -2.01
C THR A 103 3.85 -2.92 -3.32
N PRO A 104 4.73 -2.48 -4.25
CA PRO A 104 4.30 -1.87 -5.52
C PRO A 104 3.44 -2.77 -6.42
N ASP A 105 3.48 -4.10 -6.24
CA ASP A 105 2.65 -5.08 -6.92
C ASP A 105 1.26 -5.25 -6.29
N GLY A 106 0.94 -4.47 -5.26
CA GLY A 106 -0.37 -4.45 -4.59
C GLY A 106 -0.53 -5.50 -3.50
N LYS A 107 0.50 -6.31 -3.22
CA LYS A 107 0.44 -7.26 -2.10
C LYS A 107 0.64 -6.54 -0.77
N CYS A 108 -0.06 -7.00 0.25
CA CYS A 108 0.03 -6.42 1.59
C CYS A 108 0.50 -7.45 2.63
N GLY A 109 1.10 -6.91 3.69
CA GLY A 109 1.59 -7.63 4.85
C GLY A 109 1.56 -6.77 6.10
N TYR A 110 2.26 -7.22 7.15
CA TYR A 110 2.27 -6.55 8.45
C TYR A 110 3.70 -6.38 8.98
N PHE A 111 3.95 -5.27 9.67
CA PHE A 111 5.23 -4.94 10.27
C PHE A 111 5.07 -4.45 11.70
N GLN A 112 6.14 -4.60 12.49
CA GLN A 112 6.24 -4.06 13.84
C GLN A 112 6.89 -2.69 13.82
N ALA A 113 6.15 -1.65 14.19
CA ALA A 113 6.50 -0.23 14.11
C ALA A 113 7.71 0.15 14.96
N ARG A 114 7.93 -0.50 16.11
CA ARG A 114 9.07 -0.18 16.98
C ARG A 114 10.41 -0.37 16.28
N GLY A 115 10.53 -1.29 15.33
CA GLY A 115 11.80 -1.59 14.66
C GLY A 115 11.67 -1.78 13.15
N PHE A 116 10.53 -1.42 12.56
CA PHE A 116 10.21 -1.62 11.15
C PHE A 116 10.56 -3.03 10.65
N LYS A 117 10.26 -4.04 11.47
CA LYS A 117 10.47 -5.45 11.12
C LYS A 117 9.19 -6.02 10.53
N VAL A 118 9.28 -6.58 9.32
CA VAL A 118 8.19 -7.36 8.74
C VAL A 118 7.89 -8.57 9.63
N VAL A 119 6.65 -8.68 10.11
CA VAL A 119 6.15 -9.82 10.90
C VAL A 119 5.34 -10.77 10.04
N VAL A 120 4.70 -10.26 8.99
CA VAL A 120 3.99 -11.04 7.97
C VAL A 120 4.40 -10.50 6.60
N PRO A 121 5.04 -11.31 5.74
CA PRO A 121 5.43 -10.90 4.39
C PRO A 121 4.25 -10.41 3.55
N ALA A 122 4.53 -9.54 2.58
CA ALA A 122 3.52 -9.08 1.63
C ALA A 122 3.10 -10.24 0.70
N ARG A 123 1.97 -10.88 1.00
CA ARG A 123 1.45 -12.04 0.24
C ARG A 123 -0.07 -12.03 0.06
N TYR A 124 -0.77 -11.13 0.74
CA TYR A 124 -2.22 -11.01 0.66
C TYR A 124 -2.63 -9.94 -0.34
N ASP A 125 -3.81 -10.10 -0.92
CA ASP A 125 -4.42 -9.09 -1.79
C ASP A 125 -5.07 -7.97 -0.97
N VAL A 126 -5.62 -8.31 0.20
CA VAL A 126 -6.24 -7.34 1.12
C VAL A 126 -5.85 -7.66 2.56
N CYS A 127 -5.52 -6.62 3.33
CA CYS A 127 -5.15 -6.69 4.75
C CYS A 127 -6.00 -5.69 5.56
N ARG A 128 -6.80 -6.19 6.51
CA ARG A 128 -7.49 -5.34 7.49
C ARG A 128 -6.55 -4.98 8.64
N ALA A 129 -6.79 -3.84 9.28
CA ALA A 129 -6.02 -3.45 10.45
C ALA A 129 -6.26 -4.44 11.61
N PHE A 130 -5.32 -4.50 12.54
CA PHE A 130 -5.50 -5.26 13.78
C PHE A 130 -6.54 -4.58 14.68
N HIS A 131 -7.45 -5.39 15.21
CA HIS A 131 -8.40 -5.00 16.24
C HIS A 131 -8.64 -6.19 17.18
N ASP A 132 -8.64 -5.93 18.49
CA ASP A 132 -8.72 -6.96 19.54
C ASP A 132 -7.71 -8.12 19.35
N GLY A 133 -6.49 -7.76 18.93
CA GLY A 133 -5.38 -8.69 18.75
C GLY A 133 -5.54 -9.65 17.57
N ARG A 134 -6.46 -9.36 16.65
CA ARG A 134 -6.69 -10.15 15.42
C ARG A 134 -6.80 -9.26 14.19
N ALA A 135 -6.41 -9.80 13.04
CA ALA A 135 -6.65 -9.17 11.73
C ALA A 135 -7.10 -10.23 10.72
N THR A 136 -7.87 -9.83 9.72
CA THR A 136 -8.19 -10.67 8.57
C THR A 136 -7.37 -10.20 7.37
N ALA A 137 -6.71 -11.14 6.69
CA ALA A 137 -6.07 -10.89 5.41
C ALA A 137 -6.48 -11.99 4.42
N CYS A 138 -6.56 -11.68 3.13
CA CYS A 138 -7.05 -12.65 2.15
C CYS A 138 -6.29 -12.66 0.84
N THR A 139 -6.34 -13.81 0.17
CA THR A 139 -5.75 -14.06 -1.15
C THR A 139 -6.86 -14.55 -2.10
N GLY A 140 -6.88 -14.03 -3.32
CA GLY A 140 -7.91 -14.28 -4.33
C GLY A 140 -9.26 -13.62 -4.00
N CYS A 141 -9.26 -12.62 -3.11
CA CYS A 141 -10.45 -11.92 -2.67
C CYS A 141 -10.59 -10.56 -3.35
N THR A 142 -11.83 -10.06 -3.42
CA THR A 142 -12.14 -8.70 -3.83
C THR A 142 -12.80 -7.96 -2.67
N ARG A 143 -12.35 -6.71 -2.42
CA ARG A 143 -12.97 -5.81 -1.45
C ARG A 143 -14.09 -5.03 -2.13
N TYR A 144 -15.30 -5.14 -1.61
CA TYR A 144 -16.46 -4.36 -2.01
C TYR A 144 -16.85 -3.41 -0.88
N CYS A 145 -17.22 -2.18 -1.21
CA CYS A 145 -17.69 -1.19 -0.25
C CYS A 145 -19.22 -1.09 -0.31
N ASP A 146 -19.87 -0.79 0.81
CA ASP A 146 -21.33 -0.57 0.82
C ASP A 146 -21.71 0.84 0.36
N ASP A 147 -20.88 1.83 0.66
CA ASP A 147 -20.99 3.23 0.26
C ASP A 147 -19.69 3.79 -0.36
N GLU A 148 -19.74 5.05 -0.81
CA GLU A 148 -18.62 5.72 -1.49
C GLU A 148 -17.42 5.96 -0.56
N ASP A 149 -17.67 6.12 0.74
CA ASP A 149 -16.65 6.35 1.77
C ASP A 149 -16.05 5.04 2.29
N CYS A 150 -16.65 3.90 1.94
CA CYS A 150 -16.26 2.56 2.35
C CYS A 150 -16.14 2.39 3.86
N HIS A 151 -17.10 2.97 4.60
CA HIS A 151 -17.18 2.79 6.05
C HIS A 151 -17.31 1.31 6.42
N MET A 152 -18.05 0.55 5.61
CA MET A 152 -18.12 -0.90 5.72
C MET A 152 -17.68 -1.57 4.42
N ASP A 153 -16.99 -2.70 4.55
CA ASP A 153 -16.53 -3.48 3.41
C ASP A 153 -16.82 -4.98 3.55
N HIS A 154 -16.94 -5.62 2.40
CA HIS A 154 -17.10 -7.05 2.24
C HIS A 154 -15.91 -7.61 1.47
N LEU A 155 -15.21 -8.56 2.08
CA LEU A 155 -14.20 -9.35 1.40
C LEU A 155 -14.88 -10.58 0.81
N VAL A 156 -14.82 -10.72 -0.51
CA VAL A 156 -15.60 -11.72 -1.24
C VAL A 156 -14.69 -12.55 -2.13
N GLY A 157 -14.89 -13.86 -2.08
CA GLY A 157 -14.09 -14.85 -2.80
C GLY A 157 -12.71 -15.09 -2.20
N GLY A 158 -12.07 -16.17 -2.63
CA GLY A 158 -10.72 -16.54 -2.18
C GLY A 158 -10.68 -17.16 -0.78
N GLN A 159 -9.51 -17.06 -0.15
CA GLN A 159 -9.23 -17.60 1.18
C GLN A 159 -8.77 -16.47 2.10
N ALA A 160 -9.23 -16.51 3.35
CA ALA A 160 -8.83 -15.59 4.39
C ALA A 160 -8.05 -16.32 5.50
N ASP A 161 -7.06 -15.63 6.03
CA ASP A 161 -6.36 -15.97 7.26
C ASP A 161 -6.76 -14.98 8.35
N GLN A 162 -7.12 -15.50 9.53
CA GLN A 162 -7.14 -14.73 10.77
C GLN A 162 -5.75 -14.77 11.40
N LEU A 163 -5.14 -13.61 11.55
CA LEU A 163 -3.78 -13.45 12.06
C LEU A 163 -3.78 -13.00 13.52
N GLY A 164 -2.80 -13.46 14.29
CA GLY A 164 -2.41 -12.88 15.57
C GLY A 164 -1.38 -11.76 15.40
N LEU A 165 -1.23 -10.89 16.41
CA LEU A 165 -0.27 -9.78 16.40
C LEU A 165 1.20 -10.20 16.25
N ASP A 166 1.52 -11.45 16.55
CA ASP A 166 2.84 -12.05 16.33
C ASP A 166 3.04 -12.54 14.88
N GLY A 167 2.03 -12.40 14.02
CA GLY A 167 2.01 -12.85 12.64
C GLY A 167 1.57 -14.30 12.47
N THR A 168 1.17 -14.99 13.55
CA THR A 168 0.69 -16.38 13.45
C THR A 168 -0.66 -16.45 12.75
N VAL A 169 -0.83 -17.43 11.87
CA VAL A 169 -2.15 -17.77 11.31
C VAL A 169 -2.89 -18.60 12.36
N ARG A 170 -3.96 -18.03 12.91
CA ARG A 170 -4.81 -18.70 13.92
C ARG A 170 -5.86 -19.59 13.28
N GLN A 171 -6.38 -19.16 12.13
CA GLN A 171 -7.41 -19.86 11.39
C GLN A 171 -7.36 -19.45 9.92
N SER A 172 -7.58 -20.40 9.02
CA SER A 172 -7.81 -20.14 7.59
C SER A 172 -9.21 -20.59 7.22
N TYR A 173 -9.89 -19.83 6.37
CA TYR A 173 -11.27 -20.13 5.95
C TYR A 173 -11.60 -19.53 4.58
N PRO A 174 -12.50 -20.15 3.79
CA PRO A 174 -13.01 -19.55 2.57
C PRO A 174 -13.83 -18.30 2.89
N LEU A 175 -13.67 -17.26 2.08
CA LEU A 175 -14.55 -16.09 2.16
C LEU A 175 -15.87 -16.37 1.44
N ALA A 176 -16.89 -15.63 1.86
CA ALA A 176 -18.21 -15.62 1.25
C ALA A 176 -18.13 -15.31 -0.25
N THR A 177 -19.03 -15.87 -1.06
CA THR A 177 -19.28 -15.43 -2.44
C THR A 177 -20.23 -14.24 -2.45
N LEU A 178 -20.31 -13.51 -3.57
CA LEU A 178 -21.27 -12.42 -3.73
C LEU A 178 -22.71 -12.87 -3.45
N ASP A 179 -23.06 -14.08 -3.89
CA ASP A 179 -24.41 -14.63 -3.74
C ASP A 179 -24.69 -14.94 -2.27
N THR A 180 -23.70 -15.42 -1.51
CA THR A 180 -23.87 -15.60 -0.06
C THR A 180 -23.91 -14.27 0.72
N VAL A 181 -23.27 -13.22 0.21
CA VAL A 181 -23.31 -11.88 0.85
C VAL A 181 -24.68 -11.22 0.67
N CYS A 182 -25.25 -11.24 -0.55
CA CYS A 182 -26.57 -10.63 -0.81
C CYS A 182 -27.75 -11.62 -0.73
N GLY A 183 -27.51 -12.89 -0.42
CA GLY A 183 -28.50 -13.96 -0.39
C GLY A 183 -28.82 -14.56 -1.77
N SER A 184 -28.79 -13.75 -2.83
CA SER A 184 -28.96 -14.22 -4.21
C SER A 184 -28.41 -13.23 -5.26
N PRO A 185 -28.14 -13.68 -6.50
CA PRO A 185 -27.63 -12.82 -7.57
C PRO A 185 -28.54 -11.64 -7.93
N GLU A 186 -29.86 -11.82 -7.90
CA GLU A 186 -30.85 -10.79 -8.25
C GLU A 186 -30.96 -9.69 -7.19
N ARG A 187 -30.51 -9.95 -5.96
CA ARG A 187 -30.47 -8.96 -4.87
C ARG A 187 -29.21 -8.11 -4.92
N ARG A 188 -28.26 -8.38 -5.82
CA ARG A 188 -26.99 -7.67 -5.91
C ARG A 188 -27.03 -6.55 -6.96
N LYS A 189 -26.59 -5.36 -6.56
CA LYS A 189 -26.21 -4.29 -7.48
C LYS A 189 -24.75 -3.92 -7.29
N LEU A 190 -23.96 -4.09 -8.35
CA LEU A 190 -22.55 -3.66 -8.40
C LEU A 190 -22.45 -2.34 -9.16
N THR A 191 -21.77 -1.35 -8.59
CA THR A 191 -21.54 -0.07 -9.23
C THR A 191 -20.06 0.31 -9.14
N GLN A 192 -19.43 0.62 -10.27
CA GLN A 192 -18.05 1.12 -10.28
C GLN A 192 -18.02 2.63 -10.05
N ARG A 193 -17.22 3.08 -9.08
CA ARG A 193 -17.03 4.50 -8.74
C ARG A 193 -15.58 4.75 -8.33
N ALA A 194 -14.89 5.61 -9.08
CA ALA A 194 -13.56 6.13 -8.72
C ALA A 194 -12.53 5.07 -8.26
N GLY A 195 -12.52 3.88 -8.89
CA GLY A 195 -11.60 2.79 -8.55
C GLY A 195 -12.09 1.86 -7.42
N THR A 196 -13.24 2.13 -6.83
CA THR A 196 -13.93 1.28 -5.86
C THR A 196 -15.15 0.61 -6.50
N THR A 197 -15.40 -0.65 -6.16
CA THR A 197 -16.63 -1.35 -6.53
C THR A 197 -17.61 -1.35 -5.35
N LEU A 198 -18.73 -0.67 -5.52
CA LEU A 198 -19.81 -0.65 -4.55
C LEU A 198 -20.68 -1.91 -4.69
N LEU A 199 -21.01 -2.54 -3.57
CA LEU A 199 -21.92 -3.66 -3.46
C LEU A 199 -23.13 -3.25 -2.63
N GLN A 200 -24.27 -3.07 -3.30
CA GLN A 200 -25.54 -2.82 -2.66
C GLN A 200 -26.40 -4.09 -2.73
N CYS A 201 -26.73 -4.65 -1.57
CA CYS A 201 -27.69 -5.75 -1.47
C CYS A 201 -29.09 -5.18 -1.24
N VAL A 202 -30.05 -5.58 -2.08
CA VAL A 202 -31.48 -5.25 -1.91
C VAL A 202 -31.97 -5.91 -0.64
N ARG A 203 -32.35 -5.10 0.35
CA ARG A 203 -32.98 -5.57 1.59
C ARG A 203 -34.48 -5.56 1.42
N ASP A 204 -35.14 -6.49 2.11
CA ASP A 204 -36.60 -6.48 2.19
C ASP A 204 -37.04 -5.20 2.92
N PRO A 205 -38.16 -4.57 2.51
CA PRO A 205 -38.63 -3.34 3.14
C PRO A 205 -38.76 -3.54 4.66
N GLY A 206 -38.05 -2.71 5.42
CA GLY A 206 -38.15 -2.70 6.86
C GLY A 206 -39.53 -2.17 7.30
N PRO A 207 -39.97 -2.49 8.53
CA PRO A 207 -41.24 -2.01 9.06
C PRO A 207 -41.29 -0.48 9.25
N PHE A 208 -40.24 0.27 8.90
CA PHE A 208 -40.18 1.72 9.00
C PHE A 208 -39.85 2.40 7.66
N ASP A 209 -39.67 1.65 6.57
CA ASP A 209 -39.27 2.24 5.27
C ASP A 209 -40.41 3.04 4.61
N HIS A 210 -41.65 2.85 5.05
CA HIS A 210 -42.82 3.61 4.62
C HIS A 210 -43.01 4.95 5.36
N LEU A 211 -42.14 5.28 6.31
CA LEU A 211 -42.20 6.51 7.11
C LEU A 211 -41.27 7.62 6.58
N ARG A 212 -40.65 7.42 5.42
CA ARG A 212 -39.77 8.40 4.76
C ARG A 212 -40.44 9.04 3.55
#